data_AF-A0A7X0PDC4-F1
#
_entry.id   AF-A0A7X0PDC4-F1
#
_cell.length_a   1.000
_cell.length_b   1.000
_cell.length_c   1.000
_cell.angle_alpha   90.00
_cell.angle_beta   90.00
_cell.angle_gamma   90.00
#
_symmetry.space_group_name_H-M   'P 1'
#
loop_
_entity.id
_entity.type
_entity.pdbx_description
1 polymer ?
#
loop_
_entity_poly.entity_id
_entity_poly.type
_entity_poly.pdbx_seq_one_letter_code
_entity_poly.pdbx_strand_id
1 'polypeptide(L)'
;MARRKRFAIAWLALGLCALGGYLGSAQQTPSRFSVRAGGQEVHDRSTGLTWRRCAEGMAWTGVGCTGEPRAFTQIEAATHAAQQAGWRLPTVGELHTLVDEARRDPAIDSQAFPDTPPTWFWSASQANSRITHAWLVHFGEGRANMALRLNHLPARLVRR
;
A
#
# COMPACT_ATOMS: atom_id res chain seq x y z
N MET A 1 30.18 69.77 -1.98
CA MET A 1 29.36 70.90 -2.47
C MET A 1 28.97 70.61 -3.92
N ALA A 2 27.76 70.10 -4.18
CA ALA A 2 27.13 70.11 -5.51
C ALA A 2 25.64 69.80 -5.35
N ARG A 3 24.82 70.64 -5.97
CA ARG A 3 23.40 70.88 -5.65
C ARG A 3 22.47 69.77 -6.12
N ARG A 4 21.51 69.45 -5.24
CA ARG A 4 20.27 68.73 -5.55
C ARG A 4 19.43 69.53 -6.56
N LYS A 5 18.90 68.87 -7.58
CA LYS A 5 17.72 69.35 -8.32
C LYS A 5 16.63 68.30 -8.21
N ARG A 6 15.53 68.70 -7.57
CA ARG A 6 14.28 67.95 -7.44
C ARG A 6 13.46 68.21 -8.70
N PHE A 7 12.98 67.18 -9.35
CA PHE A 7 11.85 67.26 -10.27
C PHE A 7 10.77 66.31 -9.76
N ALA A 8 9.57 66.86 -9.62
CA ALA A 8 8.34 66.19 -9.24
C ALA A 8 7.45 66.06 -10.49
N ILE A 9 6.36 65.28 -10.34
CA ILE A 9 5.19 65.14 -11.23
C ILE A 9 5.42 64.05 -12.31
N ALA A 10 4.55 63.07 -12.55
CA ALA A 10 3.12 62.94 -12.27
C ALA A 10 2.74 61.47 -11.98
N TRP A 11 1.79 61.29 -11.07
CA TRP A 11 1.04 60.04 -10.92
C TRP A 11 -0.02 59.98 -12.02
N LEU A 12 0.14 59.05 -12.96
CA LEU A 12 -0.94 58.59 -13.83
C LEU A 12 -1.34 57.20 -13.34
N ALA A 13 -2.39 57.17 -12.53
CA ALA A 13 -3.12 55.96 -12.22
C ALA A 13 -4.00 55.60 -13.43
N LEU A 14 -3.71 54.48 -14.09
CA LEU A 14 -4.66 53.75 -14.93
C LEU A 14 -4.03 52.40 -15.30
N GLY A 15 -4.63 51.33 -14.80
CA GLY A 15 -4.28 49.96 -15.18
C GLY A 15 -4.13 49.00 -14.00
N LEU A 16 -5.14 48.94 -13.12
CA LEU A 16 -5.30 47.80 -12.22
C LEU A 16 -5.76 46.59 -13.03
N CYS A 17 -4.87 46.00 -13.84
CA CYS A 17 -5.07 44.64 -14.31
C CYS A 17 -4.51 43.73 -13.22
N ALA A 18 -5.31 43.54 -12.17
CA ALA A 18 -5.11 42.42 -11.27
C ALA A 18 -5.35 41.16 -12.10
N LEU A 19 -4.31 40.67 -12.77
CA LEU A 19 -4.23 39.27 -13.14
C LEU A 19 -4.14 38.51 -11.81
N GLY A 20 -5.32 38.32 -11.21
CA GLY A 20 -5.54 37.33 -10.19
C GLY A 20 -5.22 35.98 -10.82
N GLY A 21 -3.94 35.64 -10.84
CA GLY A 21 -3.50 34.28 -11.02
C GLY A 21 -4.10 33.51 -9.87
N TYR A 22 -5.23 32.85 -10.12
CA TYR A 22 -5.64 31.73 -9.33
C TYR A 22 -4.52 30.71 -9.45
N LEU A 23 -3.55 30.78 -8.53
CA LEU A 23 -2.73 29.63 -8.19
C LEU A 23 -3.72 28.63 -7.63
N GLY A 24 -4.31 27.84 -8.53
CA GLY A 24 -5.03 26.64 -8.18
C GLY A 24 -4.03 25.80 -7.41
N SER A 25 -4.14 25.81 -6.09
CA SER A 25 -3.43 24.87 -5.25
C SER A 25 -3.90 23.50 -5.72
N ALA A 26 -3.04 22.79 -6.45
CA ALA A 26 -3.30 21.41 -6.82
C ALA A 26 -3.38 20.65 -5.49
N GLN A 27 -4.60 20.46 -4.99
CA GLN A 27 -4.84 19.61 -3.84
C GLN A 27 -4.48 18.20 -4.28
N GLN A 28 -3.25 17.78 -3.98
CA GLN A 28 -2.80 16.44 -4.26
C GLN A 28 -3.63 15.49 -3.40
N THR A 29 -4.51 14.73 -4.05
CA THR A 29 -5.30 13.72 -3.37
C THR A 29 -4.33 12.79 -2.64
N PRO A 30 -4.51 12.58 -1.33
CA PRO A 30 -3.62 11.69 -0.58
C PRO A 30 -3.61 10.31 -1.24
N SER A 31 -2.42 9.73 -1.41
CA SER A 31 -2.31 8.35 -1.90
C SER A 31 -3.10 7.41 -0.98
N ARG A 32 -3.81 6.44 -1.57
CA ARG A 32 -4.57 5.41 -0.82
C ARG A 32 -3.67 4.74 0.23
N PHE A 33 -2.48 4.33 -0.18
CA PHE A 33 -1.49 3.70 0.67
C PHE A 33 -0.52 4.74 1.23
N SER A 34 -0.26 4.65 2.54
CA SER A 34 0.74 5.47 3.24
C SER A 34 1.74 4.59 3.98
N VAL A 35 3.01 4.72 3.64
CA VAL A 35 4.09 3.95 4.24
C VAL A 35 4.42 4.50 5.63
N ARG A 36 4.64 3.60 6.61
CA ARG A 36 4.90 3.92 8.02
C ARG A 36 6.01 3.04 8.60
N ALA A 37 6.36 3.28 9.87
CA ALA A 37 7.27 2.44 10.67
C ALA A 37 8.62 2.17 9.98
N GLY A 38 9.28 3.22 9.49
CA GLY A 38 10.56 3.09 8.80
C GLY A 38 10.49 2.32 7.47
N GLY A 39 9.30 2.23 6.86
CA GLY A 39 9.09 1.53 5.60
C GLY A 39 8.63 0.09 5.74
N GLN A 40 8.36 -0.40 6.96
CA GLN A 40 7.96 -1.81 7.17
C GLN A 40 6.46 -2.04 7.13
N GLU A 41 5.66 -0.97 7.19
CA GLU A 41 4.21 -1.04 7.25
C GLU A 41 3.56 -0.13 6.21
N VAL A 42 2.39 -0.55 5.73
CA VAL A 42 1.55 0.22 4.80
C VAL A 42 0.18 0.39 5.42
N HIS A 43 -0.20 1.64 5.70
CA HIS A 43 -1.55 1.97 6.12
C HIS A 43 -2.42 2.30 4.90
N ASP A 44 -3.44 1.49 4.68
CA ASP A 44 -4.46 1.67 3.65
C ASP A 44 -5.57 2.58 4.18
N ARG A 45 -5.62 3.81 3.67
CA ARG A 45 -6.59 4.82 4.08
C ARG A 45 -8.03 4.49 3.67
N SER A 46 -8.21 3.60 2.70
CA SER A 46 -9.56 3.22 2.22
C SER A 46 -10.22 2.20 3.14
N THR A 47 -9.45 1.27 3.70
CA THR A 47 -9.95 0.19 4.58
C THR A 47 -9.67 0.45 6.06
N GLY A 48 -8.76 1.39 6.36
CA GLY A 48 -8.26 1.63 7.71
C GLY A 48 -7.28 0.56 8.21
N LEU A 49 -6.92 -0.41 7.36
CA LEU A 49 -6.04 -1.51 7.73
C LEU A 49 -4.57 -1.13 7.58
N THR A 50 -3.74 -1.71 8.44
CA THR A 50 -2.29 -1.61 8.35
C THR A 50 -1.70 -2.97 8.00
N TRP A 51 -0.87 -3.00 6.96
CA TRP A 51 -0.32 -4.21 6.35
C TRP A 51 1.19 -4.28 6.58
N ARG A 52 1.72 -5.51 6.73
CA ARG A 52 3.15 -5.74 6.54
C ARG A 52 3.52 -5.37 5.11
N ARG A 53 4.57 -4.58 4.94
CA ARG A 53 5.00 -4.11 3.61
C ARG A 53 5.69 -5.19 2.80
N CYS A 54 6.49 -6.03 3.45
CA CYS A 54 7.04 -7.24 2.84
C CYS A 54 6.15 -8.44 3.13
N ALA A 55 6.21 -9.46 2.26
CA ALA A 55 5.64 -10.77 2.60
C ALA A 55 6.41 -11.37 3.79
N GLU A 56 5.76 -12.23 4.56
CA GLU A 56 6.41 -12.89 5.70
C GLU A 56 7.63 -13.70 5.24
N GLY A 57 8.76 -13.55 5.95
CA GLY A 57 10.06 -14.14 5.59
C GLY A 57 10.97 -13.22 4.78
N MET A 58 10.44 -12.19 4.14
CA MET A 58 11.24 -11.19 3.42
C MET A 58 11.61 -10.00 4.33
N ALA A 59 12.68 -9.29 3.97
CA ALA A 59 13.22 -8.16 4.74
C ALA A 59 13.20 -6.85 3.96
N TRP A 60 12.77 -5.78 4.62
CA TRP A 60 12.82 -4.41 4.08
C TRP A 60 14.24 -3.85 4.11
N THR A 61 14.70 -3.30 3.00
CA THR A 61 16.07 -2.77 2.84
C THR A 61 16.15 -1.25 2.81
N GLY A 62 15.02 -0.55 2.92
CA GLY A 62 14.93 0.90 2.69
C GLY A 62 14.49 1.27 1.27
N VAL A 63 14.67 0.37 0.29
CA VAL A 63 14.23 0.55 -1.10
C VAL A 63 13.22 -0.49 -1.55
N GLY A 64 13.39 -1.74 -1.11
CA GLY A 64 12.58 -2.89 -1.53
C GLY A 64 12.54 -3.99 -0.49
N CYS A 65 11.77 -5.03 -0.78
CA CYS A 65 11.73 -6.27 -0.01
C CYS A 65 12.66 -7.30 -0.65
N THR A 66 13.53 -7.91 0.15
CA THR A 66 14.52 -8.88 -0.32
C THR A 66 14.43 -10.20 0.43
N GLY A 67 15.01 -11.26 -0.14
CA GLY A 67 14.88 -12.62 0.35
C GLY A 67 13.64 -13.33 -0.20
N GLU A 68 13.47 -14.58 0.20
CA GLU A 68 12.35 -15.43 -0.24
C GLU A 68 11.20 -15.38 0.77
N PRO A 69 9.94 -15.38 0.31
CA PRO A 69 8.81 -15.50 1.22
C PRO A 69 8.85 -16.85 1.95
N ARG A 70 8.63 -16.82 3.26
CA ARG A 70 8.42 -18.04 4.04
C ARG A 70 7.08 -18.65 3.64
N ALA A 71 7.11 -19.94 3.32
CA ALA A 71 5.91 -20.71 3.01
C ALA A 71 5.38 -21.41 4.27
N PHE A 72 4.06 -21.43 4.42
CA PHE A 72 3.35 -21.99 5.56
C PHE A 72 2.18 -22.84 5.09
N THR A 73 1.81 -23.87 5.83
CA THR A 73 0.42 -24.35 5.81
C THR A 73 -0.52 -23.24 6.30
N GLN A 74 -1.81 -23.33 5.99
CA GLN A 74 -2.74 -22.26 6.35
C GLN A 74 -2.86 -22.08 7.89
N ILE A 75 -2.79 -23.18 8.65
CA ILE A 75 -2.83 -23.13 10.12
C ILE A 75 -1.55 -22.51 10.65
N GLU A 76 -0.39 -22.90 10.14
CA GLU A 76 0.89 -22.30 10.55
C GLU A 76 0.95 -20.81 10.24
N ALA A 77 0.41 -20.35 9.10
CA ALA A 77 0.34 -18.93 8.77
C ALA A 77 -0.49 -18.15 9.80
N ALA A 78 -1.64 -18.71 10.20
CA ALA A 78 -2.50 -18.11 11.22
C ALA A 78 -1.84 -18.10 12.61
N THR A 79 -1.20 -19.20 13.00
CA THR A 79 -0.47 -19.31 14.28
C THR A 79 0.73 -18.37 14.33
N HIS A 80 1.53 -18.33 13.25
CA HIS A 80 2.65 -17.40 13.12
C HIS A 80 2.17 -15.96 13.27
N ALA A 81 1.09 -15.58 12.59
CA ALA A 81 0.53 -14.24 12.68
C ALA A 81 0.09 -13.89 14.11
N ALA A 82 -0.59 -14.81 14.80
CA ALA A 82 -1.07 -14.61 16.17
C ALA A 82 0.05 -14.45 17.21
N GLN A 83 1.26 -14.95 16.92
CA GLN A 83 2.43 -14.76 17.76
C GLN A 83 3.10 -13.38 17.57
N GLN A 84 2.73 -12.65 16.50
CA GLN A 84 3.22 -11.32 16.22
C GLN A 84 2.26 -10.29 16.85
N ALA A 85 2.77 -9.45 17.75
CA ALA A 85 1.95 -8.53 18.53
C ALA A 85 1.02 -7.66 17.67
N GLY A 86 -0.30 -7.87 17.83
CA GLY A 86 -1.36 -7.12 17.14
C GLY A 86 -1.58 -7.53 15.67
N TRP A 87 -0.84 -8.49 15.14
CA TRP A 87 -0.98 -8.95 13.76
C TRP A 87 -1.88 -10.19 13.67
N ARG A 88 -2.48 -10.36 12.49
CA ARG A 88 -3.23 -11.56 12.14
C ARG A 88 -3.11 -11.86 10.66
N LEU A 89 -3.52 -13.07 10.29
CA LEU A 89 -3.74 -13.42 8.89
C LEU A 89 -5.01 -12.69 8.39
N PRO A 90 -4.99 -12.09 7.18
CA PRO A 90 -6.13 -11.36 6.64
C PRO A 90 -7.24 -12.31 6.21
N THR A 91 -8.48 -11.83 6.17
CA THR A 91 -9.55 -12.52 5.43
C THR A 91 -9.31 -12.42 3.92
N VAL A 92 -9.95 -13.28 3.12
CA VAL A 92 -9.83 -13.21 1.65
C VAL A 92 -10.31 -11.86 1.11
N GLY A 93 -11.39 -11.30 1.67
CA GLY A 93 -11.93 -10.00 1.28
C GLY A 93 -10.93 -8.88 1.55
N GLU A 94 -10.31 -8.87 2.73
CA GLU A 94 -9.26 -7.89 3.06
C GLU A 94 -8.06 -8.03 2.15
N LEU A 95 -7.55 -9.25 1.94
CA LEU A 95 -6.39 -9.49 1.09
C LEU A 95 -6.66 -9.08 -0.36
N HIS A 96 -7.86 -9.34 -0.85
CA HIS A 96 -8.29 -8.94 -2.20
C HIS A 96 -8.38 -7.43 -2.37
N THR A 97 -8.58 -6.64 -1.29
CA THR A 97 -8.55 -5.17 -1.42
C THR A 97 -7.19 -4.63 -1.87
N LEU A 98 -6.11 -5.40 -1.71
CA LEU A 98 -4.78 -5.03 -2.19
C LEU A 98 -4.60 -5.25 -3.69
N VAL A 99 -5.47 -6.04 -4.33
CA VAL A 99 -5.39 -6.29 -5.77
C VAL A 99 -5.60 -5.00 -6.54
N ASP A 100 -4.72 -4.74 -7.50
CA ASP A 100 -4.90 -3.71 -8.52
C ASP A 100 -5.15 -4.39 -9.87
N GLU A 101 -6.39 -4.32 -10.34
CA GLU A 101 -6.84 -4.96 -11.60
C GLU A 101 -6.21 -4.34 -12.86
N ALA A 102 -5.65 -3.13 -12.76
CA ALA A 102 -4.93 -2.49 -13.86
C ALA A 102 -3.48 -2.98 -13.99
N ARG A 103 -3.01 -3.81 -13.05
CA ARG A 103 -1.65 -4.36 -13.03
C ARG A 103 -1.66 -5.89 -13.14
N ARG A 104 -0.54 -6.44 -13.58
CA ARG A 104 -0.29 -7.88 -13.71
C ARG A 104 1.17 -8.14 -13.38
N ASP A 105 1.44 -9.26 -12.72
CA ASP A 105 2.78 -9.73 -12.37
C ASP A 105 3.71 -8.68 -11.74
N PRO A 106 3.36 -8.11 -10.56
CA PRO A 106 2.19 -8.41 -9.74
C PRO A 106 1.02 -7.41 -9.88
N ALA A 107 -0.21 -7.91 -9.76
CA ALA A 107 -1.48 -7.20 -9.66
C ALA A 107 -1.68 -6.52 -8.29
N ILE A 108 -0.75 -5.64 -7.90
CA ILE A 108 -0.77 -4.87 -6.65
C ILE A 108 -0.02 -3.54 -6.85
N ASP A 109 -0.26 -2.54 -6.00
CA ASP A 109 0.58 -1.34 -5.96
C ASP A 109 2.02 -1.68 -5.56
N SER A 110 2.91 -1.71 -6.54
CA SER A 110 4.33 -2.07 -6.37
C SER A 110 5.15 -0.99 -5.66
N GLN A 111 4.65 0.24 -5.55
CA GLN A 111 5.29 1.28 -4.74
C GLN A 111 4.97 1.07 -3.25
N ALA A 112 3.71 0.74 -2.96
CA ALA A 112 3.28 0.40 -1.61
C ALA A 112 3.85 -0.95 -1.17
N PHE A 113 3.81 -1.98 -2.02
CA PHE A 113 4.17 -3.36 -1.72
C PHE A 113 5.25 -3.90 -2.69
N PRO A 114 6.48 -3.38 -2.59
CA PRO A 114 7.57 -3.74 -3.51
C PRO A 114 7.94 -5.21 -3.38
N ASP A 115 8.42 -5.76 -4.48
CA ASP A 115 8.92 -7.14 -4.61
C ASP A 115 7.91 -8.21 -4.13
N THR A 116 6.62 -7.92 -4.24
CA THR A 116 5.56 -8.89 -3.95
C THR A 116 5.66 -10.06 -4.94
N PRO A 117 5.90 -11.30 -4.47
CA PRO A 117 5.95 -12.46 -5.34
C PRO A 117 4.60 -12.64 -6.08
N PRO A 118 4.60 -12.84 -7.41
CA PRO A 118 3.38 -12.99 -8.20
C PRO A 118 2.79 -14.41 -8.05
N THR A 119 2.42 -14.79 -6.83
CA THR A 119 1.94 -16.12 -6.46
C THR A 119 0.73 -16.05 -5.51
N TRP A 120 0.27 -17.20 -5.03
CA TRP A 120 -0.83 -17.34 -4.09
C TRP A 120 -0.42 -16.98 -2.67
N PHE A 121 -1.27 -16.19 -1.98
CA PHE A 121 -1.11 -15.83 -0.58
C PHE A 121 -2.28 -16.36 0.25
N TRP A 122 -1.96 -16.91 1.42
CA TRP A 122 -2.97 -17.42 2.34
C TRP A 122 -3.87 -16.33 2.92
N SER A 123 -5.14 -16.68 3.12
CA SER A 123 -6.07 -15.96 3.99
C SER A 123 -6.53 -16.83 5.17
N ALA A 124 -7.13 -16.18 6.17
CA ALA A 124 -7.79 -16.81 7.30
C ALA A 124 -9.19 -17.37 6.94
N SER A 125 -9.71 -17.07 5.75
CA SER A 125 -11.06 -17.44 5.35
C SER A 125 -11.16 -18.94 5.02
N GLN A 126 -12.03 -19.65 5.74
CA GLN A 126 -12.32 -21.07 5.50
C GLN A 126 -13.17 -21.24 4.24
N ALA A 127 -13.00 -22.36 3.54
CA ALA A 127 -13.90 -22.74 2.46
C ALA A 127 -15.18 -23.36 3.06
N ASN A 128 -16.33 -22.68 2.89
CA ASN A 128 -17.61 -23.06 3.51
C ASN A 128 -17.99 -24.54 3.36
N SER A 129 -17.66 -25.17 2.23
CA SER A 129 -18.08 -26.55 1.91
C SER A 129 -16.99 -27.61 2.11
N ARG A 130 -15.75 -27.22 2.46
CA ARG A 130 -14.61 -28.14 2.56
C ARG A 130 -13.66 -27.70 3.68
N ILE A 131 -13.72 -28.35 4.84
CA ILE A 131 -12.83 -28.07 6.00
C ILE A 131 -11.34 -28.22 5.62
N THR A 132 -11.04 -29.00 4.57
CA THR A 132 -9.70 -29.23 4.04
C THR A 132 -9.16 -28.08 3.18
N HIS A 133 -9.99 -27.11 2.78
CA HIS A 133 -9.60 -26.01 1.91
C HIS A 133 -9.72 -24.65 2.59
N ALA A 134 -8.89 -23.71 2.16
CA ALA A 134 -8.96 -22.31 2.55
C ALA A 134 -8.81 -21.40 1.34
N TRP A 135 -9.32 -20.18 1.47
CA TRP A 135 -9.22 -19.17 0.42
C TRP A 135 -7.83 -18.53 0.37
N LEU A 136 -7.43 -18.16 -0.84
CA LEU A 136 -6.16 -17.53 -1.19
C LEU A 136 -6.36 -16.51 -2.31
N VAL A 137 -5.42 -15.59 -2.45
CA VAL A 137 -5.40 -14.57 -3.52
C VAL A 137 -4.08 -14.67 -4.30
N HIS A 138 -4.15 -14.70 -5.64
CA HIS A 138 -3.00 -14.69 -6.52
C HIS A 138 -2.58 -13.28 -6.87
N PHE A 139 -1.40 -12.84 -6.46
CA PHE A 139 -0.92 -11.52 -6.82
C PHE A 139 -0.30 -11.44 -8.21
N GLY A 140 -0.10 -12.52 -8.95
CA GLY A 140 0.24 -12.39 -10.38
C GLY A 140 -0.94 -11.92 -11.23
N GLU A 141 -2.17 -12.28 -10.83
CA GLU A 141 -3.36 -12.15 -11.68
C GLU A 141 -4.56 -11.47 -11.02
N GLY A 142 -4.50 -11.21 -9.72
CA GLY A 142 -5.59 -10.56 -8.98
C GLY A 142 -6.81 -11.45 -8.72
N ARG A 143 -6.64 -12.78 -8.69
CA ARG A 143 -7.75 -13.74 -8.56
C ARG A 143 -7.81 -14.38 -7.18
N ALA A 144 -9.01 -14.62 -6.66
CA ALA A 144 -9.21 -15.47 -5.48
C ALA A 144 -9.54 -16.93 -5.89
N ASN A 145 -9.06 -17.90 -5.11
CA ASN A 145 -9.40 -19.31 -5.28
C ASN A 145 -9.25 -20.07 -3.94
N MET A 146 -9.48 -21.37 -3.95
CA MET A 146 -9.29 -22.25 -2.79
C MET A 146 -8.21 -23.31 -3.06
N ALA A 147 -7.45 -23.68 -2.04
CA ALA A 147 -6.52 -24.81 -2.08
C ALA A 147 -6.53 -25.61 -0.78
N LEU A 148 -5.94 -26.80 -0.81
CA LEU A 148 -5.72 -27.63 0.37
C LEU A 148 -4.92 -26.85 1.41
N ARG A 149 -5.40 -26.84 2.66
CA ARG A 149 -4.78 -26.12 3.78
C ARG A 149 -3.38 -26.60 4.14
N LEU A 150 -3.00 -27.78 3.65
CA LEU A 150 -1.67 -28.39 3.80
C LEU A 150 -0.65 -27.89 2.76
N ASN A 151 -1.08 -27.12 1.76
CA ASN A 151 -0.15 -26.50 0.82
C ASN A 151 0.69 -25.44 1.54
N HIS A 152 1.97 -25.34 1.14
CA HIS A 152 2.89 -24.35 1.70
C HIS A 152 2.88 -23.12 0.81
N LEU A 153 2.30 -22.02 1.28
CA LEU A 153 2.18 -20.77 0.54
C LEU A 153 2.63 -19.56 1.38
N PRO A 154 3.05 -18.46 0.75
CA PRO A 154 3.32 -17.19 1.41
C PRO A 154 2.13 -16.62 2.19
N ALA A 155 2.45 -15.73 3.13
CA ALA A 155 1.48 -14.94 3.89
C ALA A 155 1.89 -13.48 3.95
N ARG A 156 0.90 -12.59 4.09
CA ARG A 156 1.08 -11.17 4.38
C ARG A 156 0.14 -10.81 5.51
N LEU A 157 0.67 -10.21 6.57
CA LEU A 157 -0.12 -9.96 7.77
C LEU A 157 -0.81 -8.59 7.73
N VAL A 158 -1.90 -8.50 8.48
CA VAL A 158 -2.70 -7.29 8.63
C VAL A 158 -3.03 -7.03 10.09
N ARG A 159 -3.25 -5.76 10.43
CA ARG A 159 -3.79 -5.29 11.71
C ARG A 159 -4.69 -4.08 11.52
N ARG A 160 -5.42 -3.70 12.58
CA ARG A 160 -6.12 -2.41 12.67
C ARG A 160 -5.20 -1.37 13.30
#